data_AF-A0A6V8CPD6-F1
#
_entry.id   AF-A0A6V8CPD6-F1
#
_cell.length_a   1.000
_cell.length_b   1.000
_cell.length_c   1.000
_cell.angle_alpha   90.00
_cell.angle_beta   90.00
_cell.angle_gamma   90.00
#
_symmetry.space_group_name_H-M   'P 1'
#
loop_
_entity.id
_entity.type
_entity.pdbx_description
1 polymer ?
#
loop_
_entity_poly.entity_id
_entity_poly.type
_entity_poly.pdbx_seq_one_letter_code
_entity_poly.pdbx_strand_id
1 'polypeptide(L)' 'MVETMLLVAFFTATMWVGPFWMLMLLQPYAERTKKWMEGPWFVLGPLIAYLIVLAMNLTALSDMFGDVTLS' A
#
# COMPACT_ATOMS: atom_id res chain seq x y z
N MET A 1 -19.62 7.26 1.69
CA MET A 1 -19.16 6.05 2.43
C MET A 1 -17.90 5.46 1.80
N VAL A 2 -17.90 5.19 0.48
CA VAL A 2 -16.71 4.71 -0.26
C VAL A 2 -15.53 5.68 -0.19
N GLU A 3 -15.76 6.99 -0.37
CA GLU A 3 -14.69 8.01 -0.32
C GLU A 3 -13.98 8.03 1.04
N THR A 4 -14.73 7.89 2.13
CA THR A 4 -14.18 7.80 3.48
C THR A 4 -13.29 6.57 3.64
N MET A 5 -13.67 5.43 3.05
CA MET A 5 -12.84 4.22 3.08
C MET A 5 -11.56 4.37 2.25
N LEU A 6 -11.65 5.01 1.07
CA LEU A 6 -10.48 5.30 0.26
C LEU A 6 -9.51 6.26 0.96
N LEU A 7 -10.04 7.28 1.65
CA LEU A 7 -9.24 8.18 2.49
C LEU A 7 -8.54 7.42 3.62
N VAL A 8 -9.27 6.54 4.33
CA VAL A 8 -8.67 5.70 5.38
C VAL A 8 -7.58 4.79 4.82
N ALA A 9 -7.82 4.15 3.68
CA ALA A 9 -6.83 3.30 3.01
C ALA A 9 -5.58 4.09 2.60
N PHE A 10 -5.77 5.27 2.01
CA PHE A 10 -4.70 6.19 1.65
C PHE A 10 -3.87 6.61 2.87
N PHE A 11 -4.52 7.13 3.92
CA PHE A 11 -3.83 7.56 5.14
C PHE A 11 -3.07 6.41 5.81
N THR A 12 -3.66 5.22 5.85
CA THR A 12 -3.01 4.03 6.42
C THR A 12 -1.76 3.65 5.63
N ALA A 13 -1.84 3.64 4.30
CA ALA A 13 -0.70 3.37 3.43
C ALA A 13 0.42 4.42 3.62
N THR A 14 0.07 5.71 3.66
CA THR A 14 1.05 6.80 3.83
C THR A 14 1.68 6.77 5.23
N MET A 15 0.89 6.60 6.29
CA MET A 15 1.40 6.51 7.66
C MET A 15 2.28 5.28 7.87
N TRP A 16 2.02 4.17 7.16
CA TRP A 16 2.88 3.00 7.22
C TRP A 16 4.28 3.26 6.66
N VAL A 17 4.37 3.95 5.53
CA VAL A 17 5.65 4.22 4.85
C VAL A 17 6.45 5.30 5.57
N GLY A 18 5.78 6.24 6.23
CA GLY A 18 6.39 7.38 6.92
C GLY A 18 7.56 7.04 7.87
N PRO A 19 7.41 6.10 8.81
CA PRO A 19 8.49 5.68 9.71
C PRO A 19 9.75 5.20 9.01
N PHE A 20 9.63 4.49 7.88
CA PHE A 20 10.79 4.01 7.12
C PHE A 20 11.57 5.17 6.49
N TRP A 21 10.85 6.15 5.93
CA TRP A 21 11.46 7.37 5.41
C TRP A 21 12.13 8.20 6.51
N MET A 22 11.46 8.33 7.66
CA MET A 22 12.01 9.06 8.80
C MET A 22 13.28 8.39 9.33
N LEU A 23 13.30 7.05 9.39
CA LEU A 23 14.47 6.28 9.79
C LEU A 23 15.65 6.48 8.81
N MET A 24 15.38 6.45 7.51
CA MET A 24 16.38 6.70 6.47
C MET A 24 16.91 8.14 6.50
N LEU A 25 16.07 9.14 6.80
CA LEU A 25 16.49 10.54 6.90
C LEU A 25 17.34 10.81 8.13
N LEU A 26 16.93 10.30 9.30
CA LEU A 26 17.59 10.61 10.56
C LEU A 26 18.87 9.80 10.77
N GLN A 27 18.88 8.53 10.35
CA GLN A 27 20.01 7.63 10.57
C GLN A 27 20.26 6.69 9.38
N PRO A 28 20.62 7.21 8.21
CA PRO A 28 20.77 6.43 6.98
C PRO A 28 21.80 5.28 7.10
N TYR A 29 22.88 5.49 7.85
CA TYR A 29 24.01 4.55 7.95
C TYR A 29 23.96 3.66 9.20
N ALA A 30 22.94 3.79 10.03
CA ALA A 30 22.82 2.95 11.21
C ALA A 30 22.50 1.51 10.79
N GLU A 31 23.13 0.55 11.47
CA GLU A 31 22.95 -0.89 11.20
C GLU A 31 21.48 -1.32 11.34
N ARG A 32 20.74 -0.67 12.26
CA ARG A 32 19.29 -0.83 12.38
C ARG A 32 18.55 -0.43 11.09
N THR A 33 18.87 0.73 10.51
CA THR A 33 18.21 1.20 9.29
C THR A 33 18.43 0.22 8.15
N LYS A 34 19.66 -0.29 8.01
CA LYS A 34 19.97 -1.35 7.06
C LYS A 34 19.12 -2.61 7.30
N LYS A 35 19.06 -3.10 8.54
CA LYS A 35 18.25 -4.29 8.91
C LYS A 35 16.75 -4.09 8.65
N TRP A 36 16.21 -2.90 8.91
CA TRP A 36 14.81 -2.58 8.63
C TRP A 36 14.52 -2.45 7.12
N MET A 37 15.52 -2.07 6.32
CA MET A 37 15.42 -1.91 4.87
C MET A 37 15.84 -3.14 4.06
N GLU A 38 16.42 -4.16 4.69
CA GLU A 38 16.78 -5.43 4.03
C GLU A 38 15.56 -6.18 3.47
N GLY A 39 14.38 -5.99 4.06
CA GLY A 39 13.13 -6.58 3.59
C GLY A 39 12.15 -5.55 3.02
N PRO A 40 11.19 -5.97 2.18
CA PRO A 40 10.19 -5.08 1.56
C PRO A 40 9.07 -4.67 2.54
N TRP A 41 9.39 -4.46 3.82
CA TRP A 41 8.42 -4.20 4.88
C TRP A 41 7.64 -2.89 4.69
N PHE A 42 8.26 -1.89 4.07
CA PHE A 42 7.62 -0.63 3.74
C PHE A 42 6.52 -0.76 2.68
N VAL A 43 6.56 -1.81 1.85
CA VAL A 43 5.58 -2.07 0.78
C VAL A 43 4.33 -2.77 1.31
N LEU A 44 4.44 -3.52 2.42
CA LEU A 44 3.34 -4.33 2.95
C LEU A 44 2.10 -3.50 3.32
N GLY A 45 2.27 -2.34 3.96
CA GLY A 45 1.12 -1.49 4.33
C GLY A 45 0.30 -1.03 3.12
N PRO A 46 0.93 -0.34 2.15
CA PRO A 46 0.27 0.03 0.90
C PRO A 46 -0.34 -1.17 0.14
N LEU A 47 0.35 -2.30 0.12
CA LEU A 47 -0.14 -3.51 -0.54
C LEU A 47 -1.41 -4.06 0.13
N ILE A 48 -1.45 -4.12 1.47
CA ILE A 48 -2.63 -4.57 2.22
C ILE A 48 -3.80 -3.59 1.98
N ALA A 49 -3.54 -2.29 2.06
CA ALA A 49 -4.56 -1.27 1.78
C ALA A 49 -5.13 -1.41 0.36
N TYR A 50 -4.26 -1.64 -0.63
CA TYR A 50 -4.66 -1.92 -2.00
C TYR A 50 -5.54 -3.17 -2.11
N LEU A 51 -5.14 -4.29 -1.49
CA LEU A 51 -5.91 -5.53 -1.54
C LEU A 51 -7.29 -5.40 -0.89
N ILE A 52 -7.41 -4.64 0.20
CA ILE A 52 -8.70 -4.35 0.84
C ILE A 52 -9.60 -3.55 -0.11
N VAL A 53 -9.07 -2.47 -0.70
CA VAL A 53 -9.83 -1.64 -1.66
C VAL A 53 -10.24 -2.47 -2.88
N LEU A 54 -9.34 -3.32 -3.38
CA LEU A 54 -9.61 -4.21 -4.51
C LEU A 54 -10.71 -5.23 -4.18
N ALA A 55 -10.65 -5.87 -3.01
CA ALA A 55 -11.66 -6.84 -2.59
C ALA A 55 -13.05 -6.20 -2.47
N MET A 56 -13.11 -4.95 -2.04
CA MET A 56 -14.35 -4.19 -1.97
C MET A 56 -14.89 -3.75 -3.34
N ASN A 57 -14.02 -3.74 -4.35
CA ASN A 57 -14.34 -3.32 -5.71
C ASN A 57 -14.14 -4.49 -6.71
N LEU A 58 -14.47 -5.71 -6.27
CA LEU A 58 -14.41 -6.92 -7.09
C LEU A 58 -15.26 -6.81 -8.36
N THR A 59 -16.34 -6.03 -8.33
CA THR A 59 -17.17 -5.73 -9.51
C THR A 59 -16.41 -4.95 -10.56
N ALA A 60 -15.62 -3.93 -10.17
CA ALA A 60 -14.77 -3.21 -11.12
C ALA A 60 -13.69 -4.12 -11.73
N LEU A 61 -13.18 -5.09 -10.94
CA LEU A 61 -12.25 -6.09 -11.44
C LEU A 61 -12.92 -7.03 -12.47
N SER A 62 -14.13 -7.52 -12.19
CA SER A 62 -14.87 -8.36 -13.14
C SER A 62 -15.25 -7.61 -14.42
N ASP A 63 -15.56 -6.32 -14.33
CA ASP A 63 -15.86 -5.48 -15.50
C ASP A 63 -14.63 -5.32 -16.39
N MET A 64 -13.44 -5.13 -15.80
CA MET A 64 -12.18 -5.06 -16.56
C MET A 64 -11.84 -6.38 -17.28
N PHE A 65 -12.17 -7.54 -16.70
CA PHE A 65 -11.95 -8.84 -17.34
C PHE A 65 -13.06 -9.19 -18.35
N GLY A 66 -14.31 -8.78 -18.08
CA GLY A 66 -15.44 -8.98 -18.98
C GLY A 66 -15.24 -8.27 -20.32
N ASP A 67 -14.72 -7.05 -20.30
CA ASP A 67 -14.44 -6.25 -21.52
C ASP A 67 -13.33 -6.88 -22.39
N VAL A 68 -12.35 -7.55 -21.77
CA VAL A 68 -11.27 -8.28 -22.46
C VAL A 68 -11.76 -9.57 -23.12
N THR A 69 -12.87 -10.17 -22.65
CA THR A 69 -13.42 -11.41 -23.22
C THR A 69 -14.38 -11.20 -24.40
N LEU A 70 -14.78 -9.95 -24.66
CA LEU A 70 -15.69 -9.59 -25.74
C LEU A 70 -15.00 -8.87 -26.92
N SER A 71 -13.66 -8.74 -26.90
CA SER A 71 -12.82 -8.18 -27.96
C SER A 71 -12.03 -9.23 -28.73
#